data_AF-A0A6J7AAB1-F1
#
_entry.id   AF-A0A6J7AAB1-F1
#
_cell.length_a   1.000
_cell.length_b   1.000
_cell.length_c   1.000
_cell.angle_alpha   90.00
_cell.angle_beta   90.00
_cell.angle_gamma   90.00
#
_symmetry.space_group_name_H-M   'P 1'
#
loop_
_entity.id
_entity.type
_entity.pdbx_description
1 polymer ?
#
loop_
_entity_poly.entity_id
_entity_poly.type
_entity_poly.pdbx_seq_one_letter_code
_entity_poly.pdbx_strand_id
1 'polypeptide(L)'
;MPEGTTLRISKSMRIEGNGTTLRVAGSKPPTTHLLNADSLRDGSQLEIKNLRIEGPSTKNWDPATENIMGGISWQLYRTWNSSLVVRNVTITGGYGSGIIRSGGGRFEVTDCDLSGWVDGIAFFESHGGSGALELRNTILRAPANSKYSSIGLYIHPHLNLNADTITGLDWNRYLIYVNGTPASTGRHDLKAVSAVNCALVQSGSSSQTTLIRCSESGLPKNGGSFLKGPVTSIGSTWEGAGMIAVLEGVAAERSFVNDTIRPKSTWMALGSKTTGTVTLTGAQVDLAGKAALLKLTSASTTAVTITSSQIRSTSSSFPINAEGGSVQLVGTAVPRNSRAVLPGRLIV
;
A
#
# COMPACT_ATOMS: atom_id res chain seq x y z
N MET A 1 -13.78 -29.53 -0.63
CA MET A 1 -12.57 -30.10 -1.25
C MET A 1 -11.58 -30.50 -0.15
N PRO A 2 -10.90 -31.65 -0.26
CA PRO A 2 -9.89 -32.08 0.71
C PRO A 2 -8.72 -31.09 0.85
N GLU A 3 -8.06 -31.12 2.00
CA GLU A 3 -6.80 -30.40 2.21
C GLU A 3 -5.75 -30.85 1.16
N GLY A 4 -5.00 -29.90 0.61
CA GLY A 4 -3.99 -30.17 -0.44
C GLY A 4 -4.52 -30.28 -1.87
N THR A 5 -5.83 -30.08 -2.10
CA THR A 5 -6.41 -30.05 -3.47
C THR A 5 -5.76 -28.96 -4.33
N THR A 6 -5.35 -29.32 -5.56
CA THR A 6 -4.86 -28.39 -6.59
C THR A 6 -5.56 -28.65 -7.92
N LEU A 7 -6.10 -27.59 -8.51
CA LEU A 7 -6.63 -27.56 -9.87
C LEU A 7 -5.57 -26.93 -10.78
N ARG A 8 -4.98 -27.75 -11.65
CA ARG A 8 -3.89 -27.33 -12.55
C ARG A 8 -4.44 -26.75 -13.85
N ILE A 9 -3.93 -25.60 -14.25
CA ILE A 9 -4.26 -24.89 -15.47
C ILE A 9 -3.05 -24.95 -16.41
N SER A 10 -3.15 -25.74 -17.47
CA SER A 10 -2.02 -26.05 -18.37
C SER A 10 -2.10 -25.39 -19.75
N LYS A 11 -3.19 -24.67 -20.05
CA LYS A 11 -3.37 -23.95 -21.30
C LYS A 11 -4.18 -22.67 -21.07
N SER A 12 -4.03 -21.70 -21.97
CA SER A 12 -4.85 -20.49 -21.97
C SER A 12 -6.34 -20.86 -21.93
N MET A 13 -7.09 -20.23 -21.04
CA MET A 13 -8.50 -20.52 -20.86
C MET A 13 -9.24 -19.43 -20.11
N ARG A 14 -10.57 -19.53 -20.18
CA ARG A 14 -11.51 -18.79 -19.35
C ARG A 14 -12.20 -19.77 -18.40
N ILE A 15 -12.17 -19.47 -17.11
CA ILE A 15 -12.90 -20.17 -16.06
C ILE A 15 -14.07 -19.29 -15.66
N GLU A 16 -15.27 -19.77 -15.94
CA GLU A 16 -16.53 -19.13 -15.55
C GLU A 16 -17.11 -19.87 -14.34
N GLY A 17 -17.03 -19.25 -13.16
CA GLY A 17 -17.46 -19.86 -11.91
C GLY A 17 -18.99 -19.92 -11.77
N ASN A 18 -19.74 -19.03 -12.43
CA ASN A 18 -21.21 -18.95 -12.33
C ASN A 18 -21.73 -18.92 -10.88
N GLY A 19 -21.01 -18.25 -9.97
CA GLY A 19 -21.34 -18.18 -8.54
C GLY A 19 -20.92 -19.41 -7.73
N THR A 20 -20.22 -20.37 -8.34
CA THR A 20 -19.75 -21.58 -7.67
C THR A 20 -18.83 -21.24 -6.50
N THR A 21 -18.96 -22.00 -5.41
CA THR A 21 -18.09 -21.92 -4.24
C THR A 21 -17.16 -23.13 -4.15
N LEU A 22 -15.86 -22.87 -4.20
CA LEU A 22 -14.80 -23.82 -3.95
C LEU A 22 -14.37 -23.73 -2.48
N ARG A 23 -14.91 -24.64 -1.64
CA ARG A 23 -14.59 -24.70 -0.21
C ARG A 23 -13.48 -25.71 0.06
N VAL A 24 -12.37 -25.27 0.65
CA VAL A 24 -11.24 -26.11 1.03
C VAL A 24 -11.24 -26.30 2.54
N ALA A 25 -11.32 -27.55 2.99
CA ALA A 25 -11.23 -27.88 4.41
C ALA A 25 -9.77 -27.79 4.87
N GLY A 26 -9.57 -27.37 6.12
CA GLY A 26 -8.25 -27.36 6.75
C GLY A 26 -8.17 -26.40 7.91
N SER A 27 -7.22 -26.67 8.81
CA SER A 27 -6.86 -25.79 9.93
C SER A 27 -5.37 -25.46 9.95
N LYS A 28 -4.61 -25.90 8.95
CA LYS A 28 -3.17 -25.66 8.80
C LYS A 28 -2.89 -24.81 7.56
N PRO A 29 -1.75 -24.10 7.52
CA PRO A 29 -1.27 -23.44 6.32
C PRO A 29 -1.25 -24.40 5.12
N PRO A 30 -1.90 -24.06 3.98
CA PRO A 30 -1.81 -24.86 2.77
C PRO A 30 -0.36 -25.06 2.33
N THR A 31 -0.07 -26.25 1.81
CA THR A 31 1.21 -26.60 1.18
C THR A 31 1.15 -26.60 -0.35
N THR A 32 -0.03 -26.34 -0.92
CA THR A 32 -0.27 -26.27 -2.36
C THR A 32 -1.16 -25.08 -2.73
N HIS A 33 -1.01 -24.58 -3.96
CA HIS A 33 -1.94 -23.61 -4.55
C HIS A 33 -3.27 -24.29 -4.88
N LEU A 34 -4.38 -23.56 -4.80
CA LEU A 34 -5.67 -24.08 -5.27
C LEU A 34 -5.78 -24.04 -6.79
N LEU A 35 -5.88 -22.86 -7.39
CA LEU A 35 -5.82 -22.70 -8.84
C LEU A 35 -4.36 -22.45 -9.23
N ASN A 36 -3.69 -23.44 -9.81
CA ASN A 36 -2.28 -23.37 -10.18
C ASN A 36 -2.12 -23.22 -11.70
N ALA A 37 -1.69 -22.05 -12.14
CA ALA A 37 -1.42 -21.70 -13.53
C ALA A 37 0.09 -21.61 -13.86
N ASP A 38 0.97 -22.14 -13.02
CA ASP A 38 2.43 -22.06 -13.20
C ASP A 38 2.94 -22.85 -14.43
N SER A 39 2.07 -23.65 -15.06
CA SER A 39 2.37 -24.33 -16.33
C SER A 39 2.16 -23.43 -17.56
N LEU A 40 1.50 -22.28 -17.41
CA LEU A 40 1.23 -21.33 -18.50
C LEU A 40 2.50 -20.56 -18.86
N ARG A 41 2.91 -20.67 -20.13
CA ARG A 41 4.11 -20.02 -20.70
C ARG A 41 3.82 -18.57 -21.13
N ASP A 42 4.87 -17.85 -21.50
CA ASP A 42 4.73 -16.52 -22.07
C ASP A 42 3.74 -16.48 -23.25
N GLY A 43 3.00 -15.39 -23.37
CA GLY A 43 1.90 -15.25 -24.33
C GLY A 43 0.58 -15.94 -23.93
N SER A 44 0.55 -16.69 -22.83
CA SER A 44 -0.70 -17.32 -22.35
C SER A 44 -1.70 -16.29 -21.82
N GLN A 45 -2.98 -16.66 -21.83
CA GLN A 45 -4.09 -15.85 -21.34
C GLN A 45 -4.96 -16.66 -20.38
N LEU A 46 -5.18 -16.13 -19.17
CA LEU A 46 -6.06 -16.73 -18.18
C LEU A 46 -7.09 -15.70 -17.71
N GLU A 47 -8.35 -16.08 -17.79
CA GLU A 47 -9.46 -15.30 -17.25
C GLU A 47 -10.24 -16.14 -16.22
N ILE A 48 -10.52 -15.58 -15.05
CA ILE A 48 -11.31 -16.21 -13.98
C ILE A 48 -12.42 -15.26 -13.57
N LYS A 49 -13.66 -15.74 -13.58
CA LYS A 49 -14.86 -14.93 -13.32
C LYS A 49 -15.83 -15.59 -12.36
N ASN A 50 -16.58 -14.77 -11.62
CA ASN A 50 -17.80 -15.18 -10.88
C ASN A 50 -17.57 -16.42 -9.99
N LEU A 51 -16.48 -16.42 -9.22
CA LEU A 51 -16.04 -17.58 -8.44
C LEU A 51 -15.85 -17.19 -6.98
N ARG A 52 -16.26 -18.05 -6.06
CA ARG A 52 -15.96 -17.93 -4.64
C ARG A 52 -14.98 -19.02 -4.21
N ILE A 53 -13.90 -18.64 -3.54
CA ILE A 53 -12.94 -19.54 -2.90
C ILE A 53 -13.00 -19.30 -1.39
N GLU A 54 -13.20 -20.38 -0.65
CA GLU A 54 -13.19 -20.37 0.80
C GLU A 54 -12.07 -21.28 1.27
N GLY A 55 -10.94 -20.67 1.62
CA GLY A 55 -9.77 -21.36 2.12
C GLY A 55 -9.93 -21.82 3.58
N PRO A 56 -8.94 -22.61 4.07
CA PRO A 56 -8.84 -23.03 5.46
C PRO A 56 -9.01 -21.90 6.49
N SER A 57 -9.40 -22.25 7.72
CA SER A 57 -9.47 -21.24 8.79
C SER A 57 -8.06 -20.84 9.26
N THR A 58 -7.80 -19.53 9.36
CA THR A 58 -6.51 -18.99 9.86
C THR A 58 -6.49 -18.78 11.38
N LYS A 59 -7.59 -19.05 12.09
CA LYS A 59 -7.81 -18.68 13.50
C LYS A 59 -6.66 -19.10 14.43
N ASN A 60 -6.06 -20.28 14.18
CA ASN A 60 -5.04 -20.88 15.04
C ASN A 60 -3.66 -20.94 14.38
N TRP A 61 -3.43 -20.23 13.28
CA TRP A 61 -2.11 -20.22 12.63
C TRP A 61 -1.16 -19.32 13.41
N ASP A 62 0.10 -19.75 13.53
CA ASP A 62 1.17 -18.93 14.11
C ASP A 62 1.50 -17.77 13.16
N PRO A 63 1.25 -16.49 13.54
CA PRO A 63 1.52 -15.32 12.72
C PRO A 63 2.97 -15.14 12.27
N ALA A 64 3.92 -15.87 12.86
CA ALA A 64 5.33 -15.85 12.49
C ALA A 64 5.70 -16.81 11.35
N THR A 65 4.82 -17.75 11.01
CA THR A 65 5.09 -18.73 9.95
C THR A 65 5.07 -18.05 8.56
N GLU A 66 5.76 -18.63 7.57
CA GLU A 66 5.69 -18.17 6.18
C GLU A 66 4.70 -19.03 5.39
N ASN A 67 4.02 -18.44 4.42
CA ASN A 67 3.20 -19.19 3.46
C ASN A 67 3.19 -18.45 2.11
N ILE A 68 3.63 -19.13 1.06
CA ILE A 68 3.71 -18.60 -0.31
C ILE A 68 2.66 -19.23 -1.25
N MET A 69 1.72 -19.98 -0.69
CA MET A 69 0.64 -20.61 -1.45
C MET A 69 -0.45 -19.60 -1.78
N GLY A 70 -1.09 -19.77 -2.92
CA GLY A 70 -2.07 -18.85 -3.47
C GLY A 70 -3.42 -19.52 -3.65
N GLY A 71 -4.51 -18.79 -3.41
CA GLY A 71 -5.83 -19.21 -3.87
C GLY A 71 -5.87 -19.29 -5.39
N ILE A 72 -5.31 -18.28 -6.04
CA ILE A 72 -4.99 -18.24 -7.48
C ILE A 72 -3.48 -17.97 -7.61
N SER A 73 -2.76 -18.82 -8.33
CA SER A 73 -1.31 -18.69 -8.48
C SER A 73 -0.89 -18.79 -9.94
N TRP A 74 -0.11 -17.82 -10.38
CA TRP A 74 0.69 -17.85 -11.60
C TRP A 74 2.07 -17.25 -11.30
N GLN A 75 2.98 -18.07 -10.81
CA GLN A 75 4.32 -17.70 -10.37
C GLN A 75 5.42 -17.94 -11.39
N LEU A 76 5.08 -18.47 -12.58
CA LEU A 76 6.05 -18.62 -13.65
C LEU A 76 6.56 -17.25 -14.14
N TYR A 77 7.85 -17.01 -13.89
CA TYR A 77 8.55 -15.81 -14.32
C TYR A 77 8.69 -15.69 -15.85
N ARG A 78 9.05 -14.49 -16.33
CA ARG A 78 9.27 -14.16 -17.75
C ARG A 78 8.05 -14.45 -18.64
N THR A 79 6.88 -14.05 -18.14
CA THR A 79 5.57 -14.15 -18.81
C THR A 79 5.07 -12.75 -19.16
N TRP A 80 5.94 -11.96 -19.81
CA TRP A 80 5.76 -10.52 -20.06
C TRP A 80 4.68 -10.22 -21.10
N ASN A 81 4.37 -11.14 -21.99
CA ASN A 81 3.31 -11.04 -23.00
C ASN A 81 2.01 -11.73 -22.56
N SER A 82 1.94 -12.20 -21.30
CA SER A 82 0.79 -12.91 -20.77
C SER A 82 -0.22 -11.98 -20.10
N SER A 83 -1.47 -12.47 -20.00
CA SER A 83 -2.59 -11.75 -19.37
C SER A 83 -3.26 -12.62 -18.31
N LEU A 84 -3.37 -12.09 -17.09
CA LEU A 84 -4.23 -12.63 -16.03
C LEU A 84 -5.37 -11.64 -15.77
N VAL A 85 -6.61 -12.11 -15.85
CA VAL A 85 -7.80 -11.32 -15.60
C VAL A 85 -8.65 -12.03 -14.55
N VAL A 86 -8.98 -11.34 -13.46
CA VAL A 86 -9.81 -11.86 -12.36
C VAL A 86 -10.94 -10.89 -12.11
N ARG A 87 -12.20 -11.32 -12.29
CA ARG A 87 -13.37 -10.43 -12.12
C ARG A 87 -14.48 -11.06 -11.30
N ASN A 88 -15.07 -10.28 -10.40
CA ASN A 88 -16.15 -10.75 -9.53
C ASN A 88 -15.78 -12.06 -8.80
N VAL A 89 -14.60 -12.05 -8.18
CA VAL A 89 -14.08 -13.20 -7.41
C VAL A 89 -14.01 -12.83 -5.93
N THR A 90 -14.47 -13.74 -5.10
CA THR A 90 -14.32 -13.64 -3.64
C THR A 90 -13.34 -14.71 -3.16
N ILE A 91 -12.31 -14.33 -2.42
CA ILE A 91 -11.40 -15.25 -1.73
C ILE A 91 -11.43 -14.93 -0.25
N THR A 92 -11.80 -15.91 0.58
CA THR A 92 -11.79 -15.80 2.04
C THR A 92 -10.97 -16.92 2.66
N GLY A 93 -10.57 -16.75 3.93
CA GLY A 93 -9.78 -17.76 4.64
C GLY A 93 -8.31 -17.76 4.27
N GLY A 94 -7.63 -18.88 4.52
CA GLY A 94 -6.18 -18.98 4.57
C GLY A 94 -5.56 -19.56 3.31
N TYR A 95 -5.00 -18.69 2.48
CA TYR A 95 -3.83 -18.96 1.64
C TYR A 95 -2.73 -17.97 2.04
N GLY A 96 -1.47 -18.20 1.65
CA GLY A 96 -0.45 -17.17 1.75
C GLY A 96 -0.92 -15.87 1.09
N SER A 97 -1.31 -15.96 -0.17
CA SER A 97 -1.91 -14.86 -0.91
C SER A 97 -3.29 -15.23 -1.45
N GLY A 98 -4.19 -14.24 -1.59
CA GLY A 98 -5.41 -14.42 -2.36
C GLY A 98 -5.08 -14.73 -3.83
N ILE A 99 -4.30 -13.84 -4.45
CA ILE A 99 -3.81 -13.98 -5.82
C ILE A 99 -2.29 -13.75 -5.86
N ILE A 100 -1.57 -14.63 -6.57
CA ILE A 100 -0.14 -14.45 -6.85
C ILE A 100 0.05 -14.38 -8.36
N ARG A 101 0.67 -13.31 -8.83
CA ARG A 101 1.10 -13.13 -10.21
C ARG A 101 2.58 -12.77 -10.25
N SER A 102 3.38 -13.57 -10.93
CA SER A 102 4.81 -13.32 -11.13
C SER A 102 5.16 -13.36 -12.61
N GLY A 103 6.11 -12.54 -13.04
CA GLY A 103 6.62 -12.59 -14.42
C GLY A 103 6.12 -11.49 -15.34
N GLY A 104 5.53 -10.41 -14.82
CA GLY A 104 5.18 -9.19 -15.58
C GLY A 104 3.86 -9.30 -16.34
N GLY A 105 3.76 -8.62 -17.49
CA GLY A 105 2.59 -8.64 -18.37
C GLY A 105 1.35 -7.92 -17.83
N ARG A 106 0.19 -8.20 -18.44
CA ARG A 106 -1.09 -7.60 -18.05
C ARG A 106 -1.69 -8.37 -16.88
N PHE A 107 -2.08 -7.65 -15.84
CA PHE A 107 -2.82 -8.18 -14.70
C PHE A 107 -4.01 -7.27 -14.41
N GLU A 108 -5.22 -7.80 -14.43
CA GLU A 108 -6.45 -7.06 -14.15
C GLU A 108 -7.24 -7.75 -13.04
N VAL A 109 -7.62 -6.99 -12.01
CA VAL A 109 -8.45 -7.45 -10.89
C VAL A 109 -9.58 -6.44 -10.67
N THR A 110 -10.81 -6.88 -10.90
CA THR A 110 -11.98 -5.98 -10.89
C THR A 110 -13.16 -6.58 -10.12
N ASP A 111 -13.86 -5.77 -9.34
CA ASP A 111 -15.07 -6.16 -8.59
C ASP A 111 -14.83 -7.35 -7.63
N CYS A 112 -13.67 -7.43 -6.97
CA CYS A 112 -13.30 -8.57 -6.13
C CYS A 112 -13.38 -8.27 -4.62
N ASP A 113 -13.49 -9.32 -3.80
CA ASP A 113 -13.26 -9.28 -2.34
C ASP A 113 -12.20 -10.32 -2.00
N LEU A 114 -10.97 -9.87 -1.78
CA LEU A 114 -9.80 -10.74 -1.69
C LEU A 114 -9.19 -10.69 -0.30
N SER A 115 -8.95 -11.90 0.21
CA SER A 115 -8.23 -12.13 1.46
C SER A 115 -7.05 -13.05 1.22
N GLY A 116 -6.06 -12.93 2.08
CA GLY A 116 -4.93 -13.84 2.19
C GLY A 116 -4.20 -13.59 3.50
N TRP A 117 -3.52 -14.61 3.99
CA TRP A 117 -2.89 -14.61 5.30
C TRP A 117 -1.65 -13.72 5.35
N VAL A 118 -0.88 -13.69 4.27
CA VAL A 118 0.23 -12.77 4.03
C VAL A 118 -0.26 -11.56 3.25
N ASP A 119 -0.95 -11.77 2.14
CA ASP A 119 -1.44 -10.68 1.31
C ASP A 119 -2.70 -10.97 0.50
N GLY A 120 -3.49 -9.94 0.18
CA GLY A 120 -4.64 -10.11 -0.71
C GLY A 120 -4.18 -10.41 -2.14
N ILE A 121 -3.17 -9.67 -2.59
CA ILE A 121 -2.55 -9.81 -3.92
C ILE A 121 -1.03 -9.67 -3.80
N ALA A 122 -0.29 -10.52 -4.50
CA ALA A 122 1.14 -10.35 -4.76
C ALA A 122 1.40 -10.24 -6.28
N PHE A 123 2.04 -9.14 -6.70
CA PHE A 123 2.45 -8.92 -8.09
C PHE A 123 3.94 -8.59 -8.19
N PHE A 124 4.74 -9.49 -8.77
CA PHE A 124 6.19 -9.30 -8.79
C PHE A 124 6.87 -9.79 -10.07
N GLU A 125 8.07 -9.28 -10.33
CA GLU A 125 8.86 -9.65 -11.50
C GLU A 125 10.35 -9.51 -11.13
N SER A 126 11.11 -10.60 -11.20
CA SER A 126 12.49 -10.64 -10.67
C SER A 126 13.56 -10.57 -11.76
N HIS A 127 13.19 -10.32 -13.02
CA HIS A 127 14.10 -10.35 -14.17
C HIS A 127 14.06 -9.07 -15.02
N GLY A 128 13.56 -7.96 -14.47
CA GLY A 128 13.54 -6.64 -15.10
C GLY A 128 12.47 -6.46 -16.19
N GLY A 129 11.53 -7.40 -16.31
CA GLY A 129 10.42 -7.30 -17.25
C GLY A 129 9.35 -6.29 -16.82
N SER A 130 8.65 -5.75 -17.81
CA SER A 130 7.52 -4.84 -17.58
C SER A 130 6.25 -5.61 -17.23
N GLY A 131 5.38 -4.94 -16.49
CA GLY A 131 4.04 -5.42 -16.19
C GLY A 131 3.19 -4.31 -15.61
N ALA A 132 1.88 -4.48 -15.69
CA ALA A 132 0.91 -3.52 -15.20
C ALA A 132 -0.25 -4.23 -14.51
N LEU A 133 -0.57 -3.77 -13.30
CA LEU A 133 -1.76 -4.14 -12.57
C LEU A 133 -2.81 -3.04 -12.68
N GLU A 134 -3.97 -3.36 -13.25
CA GLU A 134 -5.20 -2.60 -13.11
C GLU A 134 -6.05 -3.22 -12.00
N LEU A 135 -6.25 -2.47 -10.92
CA LEU A 135 -7.02 -2.91 -9.75
C LEU A 135 -8.22 -1.98 -9.56
N ARG A 136 -9.45 -2.49 -9.68
CA ARG A 136 -10.67 -1.66 -9.62
C ARG A 136 -11.75 -2.25 -8.73
N ASN A 137 -12.52 -1.40 -8.05
CA ASN A 137 -13.73 -1.77 -7.29
C ASN A 137 -13.52 -2.98 -6.38
N THR A 138 -12.38 -3.05 -5.68
CA THR A 138 -11.96 -4.25 -4.97
C THR A 138 -11.79 -3.99 -3.48
N ILE A 139 -12.23 -4.95 -2.67
CA ILE A 139 -11.97 -4.98 -1.23
C ILE A 139 -10.79 -5.92 -0.98
N LEU A 140 -9.79 -5.46 -0.24
CA LEU A 140 -8.67 -6.26 0.25
C LEU A 140 -8.81 -6.38 1.77
N ARG A 141 -9.23 -7.54 2.25
CA ARG A 141 -9.57 -7.77 3.66
C ARG A 141 -8.62 -8.75 4.31
N ALA A 142 -7.96 -8.34 5.39
CA ALA A 142 -7.19 -9.26 6.21
C ALA A 142 -8.11 -10.33 6.82
N PRO A 143 -7.70 -11.61 6.88
CA PRO A 143 -8.45 -12.63 7.60
C PRO A 143 -8.37 -12.37 9.11
N ALA A 144 -9.26 -13.01 9.89
CA ALA A 144 -9.37 -12.80 11.34
C ALA A 144 -8.06 -12.94 12.12
N ASN A 145 -7.16 -13.79 11.63
CA ASN A 145 -5.77 -13.87 12.08
C ASN A 145 -4.88 -13.91 10.84
N SER A 146 -3.98 -12.93 10.71
CA SER A 146 -3.06 -12.77 9.57
C SER A 146 -1.61 -12.74 10.07
N LYS A 147 -0.65 -12.95 9.15
CA LYS A 147 0.78 -12.82 9.44
C LYS A 147 1.08 -11.46 10.04
N TYR A 148 2.00 -11.35 11.00
CA TYR A 148 2.31 -10.05 11.65
C TYR A 148 2.74 -8.97 10.65
N SER A 149 3.29 -9.38 9.50
CA SER A 149 3.73 -8.51 8.42
C SER A 149 2.77 -8.41 7.24
N SER A 150 1.51 -8.84 7.41
CA SER A 150 0.52 -8.92 6.35
C SER A 150 0.19 -7.56 5.71
N ILE A 151 -0.07 -7.55 4.42
CA ILE A 151 -0.30 -6.37 3.57
C ILE A 151 -1.44 -6.61 2.58
N GLY A 152 -2.11 -5.57 2.08
CA GLY A 152 -3.18 -5.76 1.09
C GLY A 152 -2.68 -6.19 -0.28
N LEU A 153 -1.74 -5.42 -0.83
CA LEU A 153 -1.12 -5.62 -2.13
C LEU A 153 0.40 -5.50 -1.99
N TYR A 154 1.12 -6.56 -2.36
CA TYR A 154 2.55 -6.50 -2.65
C TYR A 154 2.79 -6.20 -4.12
N ILE A 155 3.66 -5.23 -4.42
CA ILE A 155 4.11 -4.97 -5.79
C ILE A 155 5.60 -4.61 -5.88
N HIS A 156 6.30 -5.19 -6.87
CA HIS A 156 7.66 -4.76 -7.21
C HIS A 156 7.69 -3.34 -7.80
N PRO A 157 8.70 -2.52 -7.49
CA PRO A 157 8.68 -1.08 -7.73
C PRO A 157 8.85 -0.66 -9.20
N HIS A 158 9.27 -1.56 -10.09
CA HIS A 158 9.37 -1.29 -11.54
C HIS A 158 8.11 -1.67 -12.32
N LEU A 159 7.12 -2.28 -11.65
CA LEU A 159 5.83 -2.60 -12.25
C LEU A 159 4.88 -1.40 -12.13
N ASN A 160 3.96 -1.26 -13.08
CA ASN A 160 2.95 -0.20 -13.02
C ASN A 160 1.75 -0.66 -12.19
N LEU A 161 1.16 0.27 -11.45
CA LEU A 161 -0.08 0.08 -10.70
C LEU A 161 -1.05 1.21 -11.02
N ASN A 162 -2.25 0.86 -11.43
CA ASN A 162 -3.39 1.76 -11.49
C ASN A 162 -4.51 1.19 -10.63
N ALA A 163 -4.70 1.78 -9.44
CA ALA A 163 -5.69 1.36 -8.47
C ALA A 163 -6.82 2.40 -8.37
N ASP A 164 -8.06 1.98 -8.54
CA ASP A 164 -9.24 2.85 -8.48
C ASP A 164 -10.34 2.24 -7.60
N THR A 165 -10.83 3.00 -6.63
CA THR A 165 -11.97 2.62 -5.78
C THR A 165 -11.69 1.32 -5.02
N ILE A 166 -10.66 1.36 -4.17
CA ILE A 166 -10.17 0.21 -3.42
C ILE A 166 -10.39 0.43 -1.92
N THR A 167 -10.85 -0.60 -1.22
CA THR A 167 -10.98 -0.57 0.25
C THR A 167 -10.09 -1.64 0.89
N GLY A 168 -9.14 -1.22 1.71
CA GLY A 168 -8.30 -2.09 2.52
C GLY A 168 -8.74 -2.14 3.97
N LEU A 169 -8.83 -3.34 4.54
CA LEU A 169 -9.34 -3.54 5.90
C LEU A 169 -8.36 -4.36 6.75
N ASP A 170 -7.97 -3.81 7.89
CA ASP A 170 -7.38 -4.51 9.05
C ASP A 170 -6.01 -5.19 8.81
N TRP A 171 -5.31 -4.85 7.72
CA TRP A 171 -3.96 -5.35 7.45
C TRP A 171 -2.97 -4.90 8.54
N ASN A 172 -2.14 -5.83 9.02
CA ASN A 172 -1.18 -5.51 10.09
C ASN A 172 -0.12 -4.46 9.70
N ARG A 173 0.15 -4.28 8.40
CA ARG A 173 1.06 -3.26 7.89
C ARG A 173 0.38 -2.26 6.96
N TYR A 174 0.51 -2.46 5.66
CA TYR A 174 0.10 -1.51 4.63
C TYR A 174 -0.98 -2.11 3.75
N LEU A 175 -1.90 -1.28 3.26
CA LEU A 175 -2.77 -1.66 2.15
C LEU A 175 -1.94 -1.85 0.89
N ILE A 176 -1.13 -0.86 0.50
CA ILE A 176 -0.25 -0.95 -0.67
C ILE A 176 1.21 -1.00 -0.21
N TYR A 177 1.94 -2.06 -0.58
CA TYR A 177 3.33 -2.25 -0.20
C TYR A 177 4.21 -2.38 -1.45
N VAL A 178 4.79 -1.25 -1.86
CA VAL A 178 5.77 -1.19 -2.94
C VAL A 178 7.14 -1.50 -2.38
N ASN A 179 7.68 -2.67 -2.73
CA ASN A 179 8.99 -3.09 -2.26
C ASN A 179 9.62 -4.13 -3.19
N GLY A 180 10.95 -4.15 -3.29
CA GLY A 180 11.69 -5.10 -4.10
C GLY A 180 12.86 -4.46 -4.85
N THR A 181 13.55 -5.29 -5.64
CA THR A 181 14.59 -4.92 -6.60
C THR A 181 14.11 -5.35 -7.99
N PRO A 182 14.46 -4.66 -9.10
CA PRO A 182 15.53 -3.66 -9.30
C PRO A 182 15.14 -2.19 -9.04
N ALA A 183 16.09 -1.27 -9.29
CA ALA A 183 15.89 0.17 -9.19
C ALA A 183 14.67 0.63 -10.00
N SER A 184 13.90 1.55 -9.40
CA SER A 184 12.51 1.77 -9.74
C SER A 184 12.28 2.65 -10.98
N THR A 185 11.38 2.21 -11.86
CA THR A 185 10.81 2.96 -13.00
C THR A 185 9.28 2.93 -13.05
N GLY A 186 8.62 2.23 -12.12
CA GLY A 186 7.18 2.04 -12.12
C GLY A 186 6.42 3.33 -11.77
N ARG A 187 5.22 3.46 -12.32
CA ARG A 187 4.23 4.49 -11.94
C ARG A 187 3.12 3.83 -11.13
N HIS A 188 2.83 4.38 -9.96
CA HIS A 188 1.79 3.90 -9.07
C HIS A 188 0.75 4.99 -8.85
N ASP A 189 -0.38 4.88 -9.55
CA ASP A 189 -1.49 5.81 -9.46
C ASP A 189 -2.61 5.19 -8.63
N LEU A 190 -2.88 5.78 -7.46
CA LEU A 190 -3.91 5.36 -6.52
C LEU A 190 -5.02 6.42 -6.48
N LYS A 191 -6.25 6.03 -6.80
CA LYS A 191 -7.43 6.90 -6.87
C LYS A 191 -8.54 6.32 -6.00
N ALA A 192 -9.11 7.14 -5.12
CA ALA A 192 -10.19 6.70 -4.21
C ALA A 192 -9.85 5.41 -3.43
N VAL A 193 -8.59 5.29 -3.00
CA VAL A 193 -8.12 4.14 -2.20
C VAL A 193 -8.26 4.47 -0.72
N SER A 194 -8.97 3.63 0.03
CA SER A 194 -9.27 3.83 1.44
C SER A 194 -8.68 2.70 2.28
N ALA A 195 -7.82 3.05 3.24
CA ALA A 195 -7.25 2.13 4.21
C ALA A 195 -7.91 2.33 5.58
N VAL A 196 -8.46 1.26 6.14
CA VAL A 196 -9.15 1.25 7.43
C VAL A 196 -8.42 0.29 8.37
N ASN A 197 -7.97 0.82 9.51
CA ASN A 197 -7.19 0.10 10.52
C ASN A 197 -5.86 -0.47 10.02
N CYS A 198 -5.33 0.08 8.92
CA CYS A 198 -4.01 -0.22 8.37
C CYS A 198 -3.41 1.03 7.73
N ALA A 199 -2.09 1.05 7.54
CA ALA A 199 -1.45 2.17 6.85
C ALA A 199 -1.78 2.12 5.36
N LEU A 200 -1.96 3.27 4.70
CA LEU A 200 -2.33 3.31 3.29
C LEU A 200 -1.23 2.72 2.39
N VAL A 201 0.00 3.23 2.50
CA VAL A 201 1.03 2.92 1.51
C VAL A 201 2.44 2.90 2.11
N GLN A 202 3.25 1.94 1.67
CA GLN A 202 4.69 2.11 1.55
C GLN A 202 5.03 2.36 0.08
N SER A 203 5.52 3.55 -0.26
CA SER A 203 5.92 3.86 -1.64
C SER A 203 7.32 3.34 -1.96
N GLY A 204 7.62 3.19 -3.25
CA GLY A 204 8.93 2.74 -3.74
C GLY A 204 9.95 3.87 -3.78
N SER A 205 11.22 3.58 -3.50
CA SER A 205 12.26 4.62 -3.32
C SER A 205 12.53 5.50 -4.54
N SER A 206 12.26 5.01 -5.74
CA SER A 206 12.41 5.77 -6.99
C SER A 206 11.16 5.65 -7.88
N SER A 207 10.02 5.27 -7.31
CA SER A 207 8.75 5.15 -8.05
C SER A 207 7.97 6.44 -7.88
N GLN A 208 7.39 6.95 -8.97
CA GLN A 208 6.41 8.02 -8.84
C GLN A 208 5.12 7.41 -8.26
N THR A 209 4.67 7.95 -7.13
CA THR A 209 3.39 7.58 -6.53
C THR A 209 2.43 8.77 -6.57
N THR A 210 1.26 8.58 -7.16
CA THR A 210 0.19 9.58 -7.19
C THR A 210 -0.98 9.09 -6.34
N LEU A 211 -1.45 9.93 -5.42
CA LEU A 211 -2.59 9.66 -4.55
C LEU A 211 -3.66 10.70 -4.85
N ILE A 212 -4.86 10.27 -5.24
CA ILE A 212 -5.98 11.17 -5.55
C ILE A 212 -7.17 10.74 -4.72
N ARG A 213 -7.64 11.62 -3.82
CA ARG A 213 -8.79 11.35 -2.94
C ARG A 213 -8.65 10.03 -2.18
N CYS A 214 -7.43 9.71 -1.75
CA CYS A 214 -7.18 8.52 -0.94
C CYS A 214 -7.49 8.82 0.53
N SER A 215 -7.73 7.79 1.33
CA SER A 215 -7.92 7.94 2.78
C SER A 215 -7.12 6.91 3.58
N GLU A 216 -6.58 7.36 4.70
CA GLU A 216 -6.08 6.50 5.78
C GLU A 216 -6.89 6.81 7.03
N SER A 217 -7.33 5.77 7.73
CA SER A 217 -8.10 5.89 8.97
C SER A 217 -7.78 4.75 9.95
N GLY A 218 -7.94 5.04 11.25
CA GLY A 218 -7.70 4.08 12.33
C GLY A 218 -6.34 4.24 13.00
N LEU A 219 -5.86 3.19 13.66
CA LEU A 219 -4.53 3.15 14.28
C LEU A 219 -3.82 1.87 13.81
N PRO A 220 -3.07 1.93 12.70
CA PRO A 220 -2.35 0.78 12.19
C PRO A 220 -1.34 0.27 13.23
N LYS A 221 -1.18 -1.04 13.31
CA LYS A 221 -0.25 -1.67 14.26
C LYS A 221 1.22 -1.33 13.97
N ASN A 222 1.54 -1.01 12.72
CA ASN A 222 2.88 -0.67 12.24
C ASN A 222 3.20 0.83 12.26
N GLY A 223 2.33 1.68 12.83
CA GLY A 223 2.47 3.14 12.76
C GLY A 223 1.72 3.73 11.58
N GLY A 224 2.37 4.55 10.76
CA GLY A 224 1.74 5.28 9.65
C GLY A 224 2.21 4.84 8.26
N SER A 225 1.67 5.48 7.22
CA SER A 225 2.19 5.34 5.84
C SER A 225 3.66 5.70 5.73
N PHE A 226 4.37 5.09 4.77
CA PHE A 226 5.81 5.22 4.59
C PHE A 226 6.20 5.69 3.19
N LEU A 227 6.63 6.95 3.06
CA LEU A 227 6.89 7.57 1.75
C LEU A 227 8.38 7.61 1.38
N LYS A 228 8.83 6.63 0.58
CA LYS A 228 10.25 6.49 0.16
C LYS A 228 10.61 7.17 -1.17
N GLY A 229 9.67 7.60 -2.00
CA GLY A 229 9.98 8.17 -3.33
C GLY A 229 9.29 9.49 -3.58
N PRO A 230 9.30 9.96 -4.84
CA PRO A 230 8.44 11.05 -5.29
C PRO A 230 6.97 10.73 -5.05
N VAL A 231 6.25 11.65 -4.41
CA VAL A 231 4.84 11.45 -4.06
C VAL A 231 4.05 12.73 -4.35
N THR A 232 2.91 12.58 -5.03
CA THR A 232 1.94 13.65 -5.19
C THR A 232 0.61 13.19 -4.61
N SER A 233 0.09 13.89 -3.61
CA SER A 233 -1.21 13.66 -3.00
C SER A 233 -2.15 14.83 -3.28
N ILE A 234 -3.37 14.54 -3.71
CA ILE A 234 -4.37 15.54 -4.09
C ILE A 234 -5.72 15.19 -3.47
N GLY A 235 -6.21 16.06 -2.59
CA GLY A 235 -7.53 15.92 -1.96
C GLY A 235 -7.65 14.66 -1.08
N SER A 236 -6.54 14.14 -0.57
CA SER A 236 -6.52 12.95 0.27
C SER A 236 -6.79 13.30 1.73
N THR A 237 -7.26 12.31 2.49
CA THR A 237 -7.57 12.44 3.92
C THR A 237 -6.66 11.54 4.75
N TRP A 238 -5.93 12.13 5.68
CA TRP A 238 -4.95 11.44 6.53
C TRP A 238 -5.42 11.50 7.98
N GLU A 239 -6.11 10.46 8.42
CA GLU A 239 -6.58 10.29 9.79
C GLU A 239 -5.85 9.12 10.45
N GLY A 240 -5.48 9.24 11.73
CA GLY A 240 -4.87 8.12 12.45
C GLY A 240 -3.39 8.30 12.75
N ALA A 241 -2.57 7.27 12.55
CA ALA A 241 -1.19 7.25 13.05
C ALA A 241 -0.21 8.18 12.31
N GLY A 242 -0.69 8.94 11.32
CA GLY A 242 0.13 9.87 10.55
C GLY A 242 0.99 9.15 9.51
N MET A 243 2.14 9.72 9.21
CA MET A 243 3.05 9.23 8.18
C MET A 243 4.49 9.37 8.66
N ILE A 244 5.27 8.35 8.37
CA ILE A 244 6.71 8.39 8.55
C ILE A 244 7.30 8.63 7.16
N ALA A 245 8.10 9.68 6.99
CA ALA A 245 8.83 9.91 5.76
C ALA A 245 10.31 9.72 6.07
N VAL A 246 10.83 8.52 5.79
CA VAL A 246 12.28 8.28 5.79
C VAL A 246 12.66 7.90 4.37
N LEU A 247 13.61 8.65 3.81
CA LEU A 247 14.30 8.25 2.61
C LEU A 247 15.55 7.48 2.98
N GLU A 248 15.95 6.56 2.12
CA GLU A 248 17.34 6.12 2.07
C GLU A 248 17.90 6.57 0.72
N GLY A 249 18.74 7.61 0.74
CA GLY A 249 19.73 7.87 -0.32
C GLY A 249 19.30 8.62 -1.59
N VAL A 250 18.04 9.06 -1.75
CA VAL A 250 17.61 9.79 -2.96
C VAL A 250 16.79 11.04 -2.60
N ALA A 251 17.20 12.20 -3.09
CA ALA A 251 16.41 13.42 -2.95
C ALA A 251 15.10 13.29 -3.76
N ALA A 252 13.96 13.44 -3.09
CA ALA A 252 12.65 13.30 -3.74
C ALA A 252 11.73 14.47 -3.40
N GLU A 253 10.89 14.83 -4.36
CA GLU A 253 9.85 15.84 -4.19
C GLU A 253 8.56 15.20 -3.69
N ARG A 254 7.95 15.80 -2.67
CA ARG A 254 6.66 15.38 -2.15
C ARG A 254 5.71 16.55 -2.13
N SER A 255 4.56 16.40 -2.77
CA SER A 255 3.54 17.43 -2.88
C SER A 255 2.23 16.94 -2.30
N PHE A 256 1.61 17.77 -1.46
CA PHE A 256 0.31 17.53 -0.85
C PHE A 256 -0.59 18.74 -1.13
N VAL A 257 -1.68 18.53 -1.87
CA VAL A 257 -2.51 19.60 -2.42
C VAL A 257 -3.95 19.39 -1.99
N ASN A 258 -4.52 20.35 -1.25
CA ASN A 258 -5.89 20.31 -0.75
C ASN A 258 -6.19 19.08 0.13
N ASP A 259 -5.16 18.53 0.78
CA ASP A 259 -5.32 17.38 1.67
C ASP A 259 -5.93 17.80 3.02
N THR A 260 -6.68 16.87 3.63
CA THR A 260 -7.18 16.98 5.01
C THR A 260 -6.31 16.14 5.93
N ILE A 261 -5.74 16.74 6.97
CA ILE A 261 -4.73 16.12 7.84
C ILE A 261 -5.21 16.19 9.29
N ARG A 262 -5.54 15.03 9.88
CA ARG A 262 -6.00 14.90 11.28
C ARG A 262 -5.30 13.73 11.98
N PRO A 263 -3.97 13.83 12.19
CA PRO A 263 -3.21 12.76 12.82
C PRO A 263 -3.54 12.66 14.32
N LYS A 264 -3.41 11.46 14.87
CA LYS A 264 -3.40 11.16 16.31
C LYS A 264 -1.98 11.26 16.91
N SER A 265 -0.97 11.40 16.06
CA SER A 265 0.46 11.47 16.38
C SER A 265 1.14 12.52 15.48
N THR A 266 2.43 12.37 15.17
CA THR A 266 3.11 13.20 14.17
C THR A 266 2.67 12.80 12.76
N TRP A 267 2.09 13.73 11.99
CA TRP A 267 1.77 13.49 10.59
C TRP A 267 3.01 13.27 9.74
N MET A 268 4.06 14.09 9.86
CA MET A 268 5.30 13.87 9.11
C MET A 268 6.54 14.04 9.97
N ALA A 269 7.32 12.97 10.11
CA ALA A 269 8.63 12.98 10.76
C ALA A 269 9.75 12.79 9.72
N LEU A 270 10.71 13.72 9.69
CA LEU A 270 11.82 13.79 8.72
C LEU A 270 13.17 13.68 9.45
N GLY A 271 13.86 12.56 9.22
CA GLY A 271 15.12 12.16 9.87
C GLY A 271 16.40 12.53 9.09
N SER A 272 17.56 12.11 9.62
CA SER A 272 18.90 12.30 9.01
C SER A 272 19.05 11.78 7.58
N LYS A 273 18.27 10.75 7.21
CA LYS A 273 18.32 10.15 5.88
C LYS A 273 17.36 10.84 4.89
N THR A 274 16.71 11.94 5.27
CA THR A 274 15.66 12.60 4.46
C THR A 274 16.22 13.81 3.72
N THR A 275 16.21 13.74 2.39
CA THR A 275 16.64 14.81 1.49
C THR A 275 15.56 15.14 0.45
N GLY A 276 15.61 16.33 -0.14
CA GLY A 276 14.62 16.81 -1.11
C GLY A 276 13.68 17.85 -0.53
N THR A 277 12.48 17.93 -1.09
CA THR A 277 11.50 18.98 -0.79
C THR A 277 10.15 18.38 -0.39
N VAL A 278 9.45 19.09 0.48
CA VAL A 278 8.05 18.82 0.82
C VAL A 278 7.25 20.10 0.60
N THR A 279 6.17 20.02 -0.17
CA THR A 279 5.22 21.11 -0.36
C THR A 279 3.85 20.70 0.17
N LEU A 280 3.23 21.58 0.96
CA LEU A 280 1.87 21.44 1.47
C LEU A 280 1.08 22.68 1.04
N THR A 281 0.10 22.51 0.16
CA THR A 281 -0.64 23.63 -0.44
C THR A 281 -2.13 23.47 -0.21
N GLY A 282 -2.79 24.51 0.31
CA GLY A 282 -4.25 24.54 0.45
C GLY A 282 -4.81 23.51 1.45
N ALA A 283 -3.99 22.97 2.35
CA ALA A 283 -4.38 21.88 3.23
C ALA A 283 -5.24 22.35 4.40
N GLN A 284 -6.11 21.46 4.89
CA GLN A 284 -6.83 21.62 6.15
C GLN A 284 -6.19 20.73 7.21
N VAL A 285 -5.61 21.34 8.24
CA VAL A 285 -4.88 20.62 9.29
C VAL A 285 -5.56 20.85 10.63
N ASP A 286 -6.02 19.78 11.27
CA ASP A 286 -6.58 19.80 12.63
C ASP A 286 -5.70 18.96 13.57
N LEU A 287 -5.06 19.60 14.54
CA LEU A 287 -4.16 18.95 15.51
C LEU A 287 -4.76 19.01 16.92
N ALA A 288 -4.75 17.87 17.60
CA ALA A 288 -5.23 17.73 18.98
C ALA A 288 -4.35 16.80 19.82
N GLY A 289 -4.43 16.90 21.15
CA GLY A 289 -3.73 16.01 22.08
C GLY A 289 -2.20 16.12 21.95
N LYS A 290 -1.54 15.05 21.49
CA LYS A 290 -0.09 15.00 21.24
C LYS A 290 0.29 15.11 19.76
N ALA A 291 -0.69 15.38 18.88
CA ALA A 291 -0.47 15.41 17.46
C ALA A 291 0.48 16.55 17.03
N ALA A 292 1.27 16.32 15.99
CA ALA A 292 2.10 17.35 15.36
C ALA A 292 1.93 17.26 13.85
N LEU A 293 2.00 18.38 13.16
CA LEU A 293 2.03 18.37 11.69
C LEU A 293 3.40 17.87 11.22
N LEU A 294 4.47 18.45 11.78
CA LEU A 294 5.81 18.28 11.23
C LEU A 294 6.88 18.21 12.31
N LYS A 295 7.78 17.24 12.20
CA LYS A 295 9.00 17.12 13.00
C LYS A 295 10.22 16.91 12.09
N LEU A 296 11.09 17.90 11.99
CA LEU A 296 12.42 17.78 11.39
C LEU A 296 13.43 17.57 12.51
N THR A 297 14.13 16.43 12.48
CA THR A 297 15.22 16.15 13.43
C THR A 297 16.43 17.03 13.14
N SER A 298 17.34 17.18 14.11
CA SER A 298 18.58 17.98 13.97
C SER A 298 19.46 17.60 12.78
N ALA A 299 19.37 16.36 12.31
CA ALA A 299 20.12 15.87 11.15
C ALA A 299 19.37 16.03 9.82
N SER A 300 18.13 16.52 9.82
CA SER A 300 17.38 16.75 8.59
C SER A 300 17.96 17.93 7.80
N THR A 301 18.02 17.79 6.48
CA THR A 301 18.36 18.88 5.53
C THR A 301 17.18 19.24 4.63
N THR A 302 16.00 18.67 4.88
CA THR A 302 14.82 18.83 4.04
C THR A 302 14.29 20.26 4.09
N ALA A 303 13.92 20.79 2.93
CA ALA A 303 13.17 22.05 2.82
C ALA A 303 11.67 21.76 2.73
N VAL A 304 10.89 22.42 3.58
CA VAL A 304 9.43 22.30 3.61
C VAL A 304 8.79 23.65 3.33
N THR A 305 7.87 23.70 2.37
CA THR A 305 7.08 24.91 2.07
C THR A 305 5.61 24.62 2.32
N ILE A 306 4.98 25.44 3.16
CA ILE A 306 3.55 25.37 3.46
C ILE A 306 2.87 26.64 2.93
N THR A 307 1.98 26.47 1.97
CA THR A 307 1.35 27.57 1.23
C THR A 307 -0.17 27.55 1.41
N SER A 308 -0.75 28.70 1.71
CA SER A 308 -2.21 28.94 1.78
C SER A 308 -2.98 27.85 2.55
N SER A 309 -2.40 27.31 3.62
CA SER A 309 -2.98 26.19 4.38
C SER A 309 -3.61 26.68 5.68
N GLN A 310 -4.67 26.01 6.14
CA GLN A 310 -5.31 26.30 7.41
C GLN A 310 -4.85 25.31 8.47
N ILE A 311 -4.17 25.81 9.52
CA ILE A 311 -3.69 24.98 10.62
C ILE A 311 -4.40 25.37 11.92
N ARG A 312 -5.25 24.48 12.41
CA ARG A 312 -5.94 24.61 13.69
C ARG A 312 -5.30 23.66 14.69
N SER A 313 -4.80 24.18 15.80
CA SER A 313 -4.12 23.36 16.80
C SER A 313 -4.62 23.64 18.21
N THR A 314 -5.03 22.56 18.87
CA THR A 314 -5.20 22.46 20.33
C THR A 314 -4.17 21.50 20.94
N SER A 315 -3.15 21.13 20.16
CA SER A 315 -2.12 20.19 20.58
C SER A 315 -1.25 20.76 21.70
N SER A 316 -0.90 19.89 22.64
CA SER A 316 0.12 20.11 23.67
C SER A 316 1.56 19.94 23.16
N SER A 317 1.73 19.38 21.96
CA SER A 317 3.03 19.27 21.27
C SER A 317 3.34 20.53 20.46
N PHE A 318 4.57 20.66 19.98
CA PHE A 318 4.93 21.67 18.98
C PHE A 318 4.30 21.27 17.63
N PRO A 319 3.33 22.03 17.07
CA PRO A 319 2.69 21.68 15.79
C PRO A 319 3.70 21.55 14.65
N ILE A 320 4.69 22.46 14.64
CA ILE A 320 5.86 22.43 13.78
C ILE A 320 7.09 22.46 14.70
N ASN A 321 7.94 21.43 14.57
CA ASN A 321 9.22 21.34 15.26
C ASN A 321 10.36 21.20 14.25
N ALA A 322 11.10 22.29 14.02
CA ALA A 322 12.23 22.32 13.11
C ALA A 322 13.57 22.32 13.88
N GLU A 323 14.09 21.14 14.24
CA GLU A 323 15.43 20.99 14.84
C GLU A 323 16.54 20.98 13.78
N GLY A 324 16.19 20.68 12.53
CA GLY A 324 17.05 20.77 11.34
C GLY A 324 16.25 21.26 10.13
N GLY A 325 16.89 21.33 8.96
CA GLY A 325 16.30 21.77 7.70
C GLY A 325 15.65 23.16 7.75
N SER A 326 14.65 23.39 6.90
CA SER A 326 13.90 24.64 6.87
C SER A 326 12.41 24.41 6.67
N VAL A 327 11.60 25.27 7.30
CA VAL A 327 10.15 25.35 7.09
C VAL A 327 9.82 26.78 6.70
N GLN A 328 9.23 26.98 5.52
CA GLN A 328 8.75 28.26 5.02
C GLN A 328 7.23 28.27 5.00
N LEU A 329 6.63 29.29 5.60
CA LEU A 329 5.18 29.52 5.58
C LEU A 329 4.88 30.67 4.60
N VAL A 330 3.96 30.45 3.65
CA VAL A 330 3.56 31.45 2.65
C VAL A 330 2.04 31.57 2.67
N GLY A 331 1.52 32.75 3.02
CA GLY A 331 0.06 32.95 3.18
C GLY A 331 -0.58 32.00 4.21
N THR A 332 0.22 31.46 5.14
CA THR A 332 -0.18 30.50 6.17
C THR A 332 0.20 31.07 7.54
N ALA A 333 -0.77 31.19 8.44
CA ALA A 333 -0.50 31.68 9.79
C ALA A 333 0.34 30.66 10.58
N VAL A 334 1.30 31.16 11.37
CA VAL A 334 2.11 30.32 12.26
C VAL A 334 1.23 29.73 13.35
N PRO A 335 1.16 28.39 13.52
CA PRO A 335 0.43 27.80 14.64
C PRO A 335 1.08 28.19 15.97
N ARG A 336 0.26 28.47 17.00
CA ARG A 336 0.75 28.72 18.36
C ARG A 336 1.63 27.54 18.82
N ASN A 337 2.68 27.86 19.57
CA ASN A 337 3.67 26.88 20.07
C ASN A 337 4.44 26.16 18.95
N SER A 338 4.64 26.77 17.79
CA SER A 338 5.63 26.26 16.81
C SER A 338 7.05 26.66 17.25
N ARG A 339 8.05 25.82 16.98
CA ARG A 339 9.46 26.12 17.33
C ARG A 339 10.45 25.77 16.21
N ALA A 340 11.56 26.50 16.20
CA ALA A 340 12.78 26.14 15.50
C ALA A 340 13.95 26.13 16.50
N VAL A 341 14.84 25.16 16.37
CA VAL A 341 16.08 25.05 17.15
C VAL A 341 17.23 24.96 16.14
N LEU A 342 18.32 25.68 16.39
CA LEU A 342 19.48 25.66 15.49
C LEU A 342 20.00 24.21 15.30
N PRO A 343 20.34 23.79 14.06
CA PRO A 343 20.45 24.60 12.84
C PRO A 343 19.13 24.85 12.08
N GLY A 344 18.02 24.28 12.53
CA GLY A 344 16.70 24.42 11.90
C GLY A 344 16.21 25.87 11.80
N ARG A 345 15.42 26.14 10.76
CA ARG A 345 14.85 27.47 10.49
C ARG A 345 13.35 27.40 10.28
N LEU A 346 12.64 28.36 10.88
CA LEU A 346 11.23 28.64 10.59
C LEU A 346 11.16 30.05 9.97
N ILE A 347 10.68 30.14 8.74
CA ILE A 347 10.60 31.36 7.93
C ILE A 347 9.12 31.66 7.74
N VAL A 348 8.71 32.88 8.07
CA VAL A 348 7.31 33.36 8.05
C VAL A 348 7.19 34.55 7.13
#